data_AF-A0A061N7C5-F1
#
_entry.id   AF-A0A061N7C5-F1
#
_cell.length_a   1.000
_cell.length_b   1.000
_cell.length_c   1.000
_cell.angle_alpha   90.00
_cell.angle_beta   90.00
_cell.angle_gamma   90.00
#
_symmetry.space_group_name_H-M   'P 1'
#
loop_
_entity.id
_entity.type
_entity.pdbx_description
1 polymer ?
#
loop_
_entity_poly.entity_id
_entity_poly.type
_entity_poly.pdbx_seq_one_letter_code
_entity_poly.pdbx_strand_id
1 'polypeptide(L)'
;MKKMKRSLWFVGMGSFVVLSACGSGDSEDDVGTITLYSPETPDMSAELAEAFEEEYGGTVNVEYAGTNVLVNQMLAEQDNPQADVWYGGGGFMPFESAVEMGILEAYQPEAASDWEVYENDIKMRHEDWMYTGIELFALGFSYNPELVSEEELPQTWDDLLDPRWEGEIQMPNPAASGTATLLVLSQLLAKGEEEGWEYFDQLVEQMSAMPDSGLAPTQAAASGEASIGIGFDFMAYQMKERGESIDFHVPESTPVLVNPATLIANGPNPEGGQKFIEFLLSEKGQQIKADWGHIPLHPDVESQTPLNAEALKDHAMELDVDWIIENYDDARNEWQQRY
;
A
#
# COMPACT_ATOMS: atom_id res chain seq x y z
N MET A 1 85.23 37.64 26.35
CA MET A 1 85.22 39.08 25.99
C MET A 1 85.57 39.26 24.52
N LYS A 2 84.57 39.62 23.68
CA LYS A 2 84.61 40.33 22.36
C LYS A 2 83.32 39.96 21.62
N LYS A 3 82.28 40.79 21.76
CA LYS A 3 81.85 41.86 20.82
C LYS A 3 81.13 41.35 19.56
N MET A 4 79.80 41.44 19.62
CA MET A 4 78.84 41.78 18.56
C MET A 4 79.43 42.29 17.23
N LYS A 5 78.89 41.75 16.12
CA LYS A 5 78.43 42.57 14.99
C LYS A 5 77.06 42.04 14.53
N ARG A 6 76.08 42.96 14.54
CA ARG A 6 74.75 42.84 13.93
C ARG A 6 74.89 43.08 12.43
N SER A 7 74.19 42.30 11.62
CA SER A 7 73.79 42.69 10.26
C SER A 7 72.33 42.30 10.07
N LEU A 8 71.47 43.33 10.03
CA LEU A 8 70.09 43.27 9.57
C LEU A 8 70.08 42.92 8.08
N TRP A 9 69.30 41.91 7.70
CA TRP A 9 68.73 41.78 6.36
C TRP A 9 67.22 41.68 6.54
N PHE A 10 66.50 42.54 5.81
CA PHE A 10 65.05 42.62 5.77
C PHE A 10 64.64 42.40 4.31
N VAL A 11 63.43 41.84 4.13
CA VAL A 11 62.66 41.70 2.88
C VAL A 11 63.06 40.51 2.00
N GLY A 12 62.16 39.61 1.56
CA GLY A 12 60.70 39.62 1.66
C GLY A 12 60.14 38.21 1.55
N MET A 13 59.13 37.92 2.38
CA MET A 13 58.37 36.68 2.34
C MET A 13 57.20 36.91 1.39
N GLY A 14 57.31 36.39 0.16
CA GLY A 14 56.18 36.32 -0.75
C GLY A 14 55.20 35.28 -0.21
N SER A 15 54.11 35.74 0.41
CA SER A 15 52.95 34.90 0.72
C SER A 15 52.31 34.47 -0.60
N PHE A 16 52.49 33.22 -0.98
CA PHE A 16 51.58 32.53 -1.89
C PHE A 16 50.27 32.32 -1.13
N VAL A 17 49.28 33.18 -1.39
CA VAL A 17 47.89 32.92 -1.02
C VAL A 17 47.38 31.89 -2.03
N VAL A 18 47.30 30.63 -1.60
CA VAL A 18 46.50 29.63 -2.29
C VAL A 18 45.05 29.97 -1.95
N LEU A 19 44.37 30.67 -2.86
CA LEU A 19 42.92 30.76 -2.88
C LEU A 19 42.41 29.35 -3.20
N SER A 20 42.12 28.56 -2.17
CA SER A 20 41.19 27.44 -2.31
C SER A 20 39.84 28.06 -2.61
N ALA A 21 39.48 28.08 -3.89
CA ALA A 21 38.11 28.23 -4.32
C ALA A 21 37.36 27.01 -3.77
N CYS A 22 36.63 27.19 -2.66
CA CYS A 22 35.50 26.34 -2.35
C CYS A 22 34.46 26.60 -3.46
N GLY A 23 34.57 25.84 -4.54
CA GLY A 23 33.42 25.61 -5.39
C GLY A 23 32.46 24.75 -4.59
N SER A 24 31.43 25.36 -4.03
CA SER A 24 30.15 24.72 -3.78
C SER A 24 29.66 24.22 -5.14
N GLY A 25 30.00 22.99 -5.47
CA GLY A 25 29.18 22.22 -6.38
C GLY A 25 27.98 21.80 -5.56
N ASP A 26 26.91 22.59 -5.63
CA ASP A 26 25.59 22.03 -5.41
C ASP A 26 25.45 20.97 -6.52
N SER A 27 25.61 19.70 -6.15
CA SER A 27 25.03 18.64 -6.96
C SER A 27 23.52 18.81 -6.81
N GLU A 28 22.85 19.21 -7.88
CA GLU A 28 21.38 19.29 -7.99
C GLU A 28 20.68 17.91 -7.79
N ASP A 29 21.43 16.87 -7.40
CA ASP A 29 21.04 15.46 -7.37
C ASP A 29 21.15 14.80 -5.97
N ASP A 30 21.44 15.51 -4.86
CA ASP A 30 21.41 14.87 -3.53
C ASP A 30 20.05 15.06 -2.87
N VAL A 31 19.19 14.04 -2.96
CA VAL A 31 17.84 14.01 -2.37
C VAL A 31 17.84 13.89 -0.83
N GLY A 32 19.01 13.84 -0.19
CA GLY A 32 19.13 13.82 1.27
C GLY A 32 18.65 12.51 1.90
N THR A 33 18.25 12.58 3.17
CA THR A 33 17.66 11.43 3.88
C THR A 33 16.15 11.52 3.83
N ILE A 34 15.50 10.43 3.42
CA ILE A 34 14.05 10.26 3.40
C ILE A 34 13.73 9.18 4.43
N THR A 35 12.79 9.44 5.33
CA THR A 35 12.24 8.41 6.21
C THR A 35 10.87 7.98 5.68
N LEU A 36 10.77 6.70 5.30
CA LEU A 36 9.58 6.06 4.75
C LEU A 36 8.88 5.26 5.84
N TYR A 37 7.64 5.62 6.18
CA TYR A 37 6.76 4.80 6.98
C TYR A 37 5.97 3.87 6.07
N SER A 38 6.11 2.56 6.29
CA SER A 38 5.45 1.57 5.43
C SER A 38 5.10 0.30 6.19
N PRO A 39 3.83 -0.13 6.20
CA PRO A 39 3.41 -1.44 6.69
C PRO A 39 3.54 -2.54 5.62
N GLU A 40 3.99 -2.21 4.41
CA GLU A 40 4.16 -3.15 3.31
C GLU A 40 5.27 -4.16 3.59
N THR A 41 5.37 -5.18 2.73
CA THR A 41 6.40 -6.22 2.84
C THR A 41 7.79 -5.59 3.02
N PRO A 42 8.51 -5.86 4.13
CA PRO A 42 9.78 -5.21 4.42
C PRO A 42 10.83 -5.37 3.32
N ASP A 43 10.90 -6.56 2.71
CA ASP A 43 11.85 -6.86 1.65
C ASP A 43 11.54 -6.05 0.37
N MET A 44 10.27 -5.92 -0.02
CA MET A 44 9.86 -5.07 -1.15
C MET A 44 10.15 -3.59 -0.87
N SER A 45 9.84 -3.11 0.35
CA SER A 45 10.11 -1.72 0.72
C SER A 45 11.61 -1.41 0.74
N ALA A 46 12.44 -2.36 1.17
CA ALA A 46 13.89 -2.25 1.10
C ALA A 46 14.41 -2.25 -0.34
N GLU A 47 13.86 -3.10 -1.23
CA GLU A 47 14.23 -3.11 -2.65
C GLU A 47 13.85 -1.80 -3.36
N LEU A 48 12.67 -1.24 -3.07
CA LEU A 48 12.26 0.08 -3.56
C LEU A 48 13.21 1.18 -3.06
N ALA A 49 13.60 1.14 -1.78
CA ALA A 49 14.56 2.07 -1.20
C ALA A 49 15.93 1.98 -1.88
N GLU A 50 16.49 0.76 -2.03
CA GLU A 50 17.78 0.53 -2.68
C GLU A 50 17.77 0.99 -4.15
N ALA A 51 16.69 0.71 -4.87
CA ALA A 51 16.54 1.12 -6.27
C ALA A 51 16.43 2.64 -6.42
N PHE A 52 15.75 3.32 -5.50
CA PHE A 52 15.70 4.79 -5.45
C PHE A 52 17.08 5.39 -5.15
N GLU A 53 17.78 4.88 -4.13
CA GLU A 53 19.13 5.34 -3.76
C GLU A 53 20.12 5.16 -4.91
N GLU A 54 20.02 4.08 -5.69
CA GLU A 54 20.85 3.85 -6.88
C GLU A 54 20.63 4.93 -7.96
N GLU A 55 19.39 5.37 -8.14
CA GLU A 55 18.99 6.26 -9.23
C GLU A 55 19.12 7.75 -8.86
N TYR A 56 18.74 8.12 -7.64
CA TYR A 56 18.63 9.50 -7.17
C TYR A 56 19.65 9.87 -6.09
N GLY A 57 20.45 8.92 -5.60
CA GLY A 57 21.34 9.15 -4.46
C GLY A 57 20.57 9.28 -3.13
N GLY A 58 21.23 9.83 -2.11
CA GLY A 58 20.64 10.00 -0.78
C GLY A 58 20.55 8.71 0.05
N THR A 59 19.61 8.67 1.00
CA THR A 59 19.34 7.50 1.85
C THR A 59 17.84 7.42 2.15
N VAL A 60 17.25 6.24 2.03
CA VAL A 60 15.86 5.96 2.39
C VAL A 60 15.83 5.05 3.62
N ASN A 61 15.48 5.62 4.78
CA ASN A 61 15.27 4.89 6.00
C ASN A 61 13.84 4.32 6.02
N VAL A 62 13.71 3.02 5.78
CA VAL A 62 12.40 2.34 5.88
C VAL A 62 12.10 1.99 7.33
N GLU A 63 11.00 2.51 7.87
CA GLU A 63 10.44 2.10 9.15
C GLU A 63 9.18 1.27 8.93
N TYR A 64 9.30 -0.02 9.27
CA TYR A 64 8.19 -0.96 9.22
C TYR A 64 7.43 -1.01 10.56
N ALA A 65 6.13 -0.76 10.50
CA ALA A 65 5.18 -1.12 11.55
C ALA A 65 3.78 -1.27 10.93
N GLY A 66 2.85 -1.90 11.66
CA GLY A 66 1.47 -2.00 11.18
C GLY A 66 0.79 -0.63 11.04
N THR A 67 -0.17 -0.50 10.11
CA THR A 67 -0.79 0.79 9.75
C THR A 67 -1.24 1.62 10.93
N ASN A 68 -2.01 1.03 11.86
CA ASN A 68 -2.50 1.76 13.04
C ASN A 68 -1.35 2.23 13.96
N VAL A 69 -0.23 1.50 14.00
CA VAL A 69 0.94 1.93 14.76
C VAL A 69 1.56 3.16 14.09
N LEU A 70 1.76 3.12 12.77
CA LEU A 70 2.30 4.23 12.00
C LEU A 70 1.40 5.48 12.07
N VAL A 71 0.09 5.34 11.92
CA VAL A 71 -0.86 6.47 12.05
C VAL A 71 -0.79 7.09 13.45
N ASN A 72 -0.79 6.27 14.51
CA ASN A 72 -0.65 6.79 15.87
C ASN A 72 0.72 7.44 16.13
N GLN A 73 1.78 6.93 15.49
CA GLN A 73 3.12 7.50 15.56
C GLN A 73 3.16 8.87 14.88
N MET A 74 2.68 8.98 13.64
CA MET A 74 2.57 10.26 12.92
C MET A 74 1.74 11.28 13.70
N LEU A 75 0.61 10.87 14.29
CA LEU A 75 -0.21 11.74 15.13
C LEU A 75 0.51 12.20 16.41
N ALA A 76 1.27 11.32 17.06
CA ALA A 76 2.06 11.67 18.23
C ALA A 76 3.23 12.60 17.88
N GLU A 77 3.74 12.50 16.66
CA GLU A 77 4.85 13.28 16.14
C GLU A 77 4.42 14.55 15.38
N GLN A 78 3.12 14.86 15.28
CA GLN A 78 2.60 15.95 14.43
C GLN A 78 3.27 17.33 14.67
N ASP A 79 3.71 17.63 15.91
CA ASP A 79 4.39 18.88 16.26
C ASP A 79 5.89 18.89 15.88
N ASN A 80 6.45 17.72 15.59
CA ASN A 80 7.83 17.50 15.15
C ASN A 80 7.95 16.16 14.39
N PRO A 81 7.45 16.07 13.14
CA PRO A 81 7.39 14.83 12.38
C PRO A 81 8.76 14.20 12.18
N GLN A 82 8.85 12.87 12.25
CA GLN A 82 10.12 12.15 12.02
C GLN A 82 10.21 11.49 10.64
N ALA A 83 9.10 11.46 9.89
CA ALA A 83 9.00 10.85 8.58
C ALA A 83 8.52 11.80 7.49
N ASP A 84 8.85 11.44 6.25
CA ASP A 84 8.61 12.24 5.04
C ASP A 84 7.46 11.69 4.22
N VAL A 85 7.42 10.36 4.07
CA VAL A 85 6.48 9.64 3.21
C VAL A 85 5.82 8.53 4.01
N TRP A 86 4.53 8.36 3.79
CA TRP A 86 3.82 7.13 4.16
C TRP A 86 3.37 6.43 2.88
N TYR A 87 3.70 5.13 2.77
CA TYR A 87 3.30 4.27 1.66
C TYR A 87 2.56 3.04 2.20
N GLY A 88 1.35 2.79 1.68
CA GLY A 88 0.61 1.56 1.85
C GLY A 88 -0.11 1.38 3.19
N GLY A 89 -0.73 0.22 3.40
CA GLY A 89 -1.34 -0.13 4.69
C GLY A 89 -2.84 -0.33 4.77
N GLY A 90 -3.50 -0.74 3.69
CA GLY A 90 -4.91 -1.14 3.74
C GLY A 90 -5.84 -0.24 2.96
N GLY A 91 -5.40 0.23 1.80
CA GLY A 91 -6.22 1.02 0.88
C GLY A 91 -6.44 2.45 1.36
N PHE A 92 -7.54 3.07 0.92
CA PHE A 92 -7.84 4.48 1.20
C PHE A 92 -8.25 4.75 2.66
N MET A 93 -8.88 3.80 3.37
CA MET A 93 -9.53 4.08 4.67
C MET A 93 -8.60 4.70 5.72
N PRO A 94 -7.38 4.17 5.95
CA PRO A 94 -6.46 4.77 6.91
C PRO A 94 -5.98 6.16 6.49
N PHE A 95 -5.86 6.39 5.18
CA PHE A 95 -5.40 7.68 4.62
C PHE A 95 -6.48 8.75 4.78
N GLU A 96 -7.74 8.41 4.52
CA GLU A 96 -8.88 9.33 4.73
C GLU A 96 -9.00 9.76 6.20
N SER A 97 -8.85 8.81 7.13
CA SER A 97 -8.77 9.14 8.57
C SER A 97 -7.59 10.07 8.87
N ALA A 98 -6.43 9.86 8.24
CA ALA A 98 -5.25 10.70 8.41
C ALA A 98 -5.42 12.11 7.80
N VAL A 99 -6.22 12.25 6.72
CA VAL A 99 -6.63 13.56 6.18
C VAL A 99 -7.43 14.33 7.23
N GLU A 100 -8.44 13.71 7.85
CA GLU A 100 -9.24 14.35 8.89
C GLU A 100 -8.42 14.78 10.11
N MET A 101 -7.39 13.99 10.45
CA MET A 101 -6.46 14.30 11.53
C MET A 101 -5.47 15.44 11.18
N GLY A 102 -5.35 15.83 9.91
CA GLY A 102 -4.46 16.89 9.46
C GLY A 102 -2.98 16.53 9.52
N ILE A 103 -2.65 15.25 9.41
CA ILE A 103 -1.27 14.74 9.48
C ILE A 103 -0.64 14.47 8.10
N LEU A 104 -1.38 14.71 7.02
CA LEU A 104 -0.93 14.56 5.63
C LEU A 104 -0.76 15.92 4.94
N GLU A 105 0.12 15.98 3.96
CA GLU A 105 0.35 17.15 3.12
C GLU A 105 0.04 16.85 1.65
N ALA A 106 -0.66 17.78 1.01
CA ALA A 106 -1.08 17.63 -0.37
C ALA A 106 0.12 17.65 -1.32
N TYR A 107 0.19 16.66 -2.21
CA TYR A 107 1.17 16.59 -3.27
C TYR A 107 0.55 15.98 -4.52
N GLN A 108 0.60 16.70 -5.64
CA GLN A 108 0.19 16.21 -6.95
C GLN A 108 1.43 15.73 -7.72
N PRO A 109 1.61 14.40 -7.89
CA PRO A 109 2.71 13.88 -8.68
C PRO A 109 2.55 14.24 -10.16
N GLU A 110 3.65 14.51 -10.86
CA GLU A 110 3.67 14.76 -12.29
C GLU A 110 3.17 13.53 -13.05
N ALA A 111 3.65 12.34 -12.65
CA ALA A 111 3.28 11.04 -13.24
C ALA A 111 1.78 10.70 -13.15
N ALA A 112 1.06 11.30 -12.19
CA ALA A 112 -0.38 11.10 -11.98
C ALA A 112 -1.20 12.38 -12.23
N SER A 113 -0.59 13.44 -12.76
CA SER A 113 -1.18 14.80 -12.74
C SER A 113 -2.51 14.94 -13.48
N ASP A 114 -2.81 14.04 -14.41
CA ASP A 114 -4.04 13.96 -15.20
C ASP A 114 -5.05 12.91 -14.69
N TRP A 115 -4.73 12.20 -13.60
CA TRP A 115 -5.63 11.20 -13.02
C TRP A 115 -6.89 11.85 -12.44
N GLU A 116 -8.03 11.23 -12.72
CA GLU A 116 -9.29 11.60 -12.10
C GLU A 116 -9.34 11.09 -10.65
N VAL A 117 -10.26 11.60 -9.82
CA VAL A 117 -10.43 11.08 -8.46
C VAL A 117 -10.87 9.61 -8.51
N TYR A 118 -11.77 9.30 -9.44
CA TYR A 118 -12.28 7.96 -9.69
C TYR A 118 -12.06 7.57 -11.15
N GLU A 119 -11.54 6.38 -11.37
CA GLU A 119 -11.42 5.76 -12.69
C GLU A 119 -11.99 4.36 -12.64
N ASN A 120 -13.03 4.08 -13.44
CA ASN A 120 -13.71 2.79 -13.45
C ASN A 120 -14.13 2.33 -12.05
N ASP A 121 -14.79 3.24 -11.31
CA ASP A 121 -15.30 3.01 -9.94
C ASP A 121 -14.23 2.80 -8.86
N ILE A 122 -12.94 2.92 -9.20
CA ILE A 122 -11.81 2.84 -8.27
C ILE A 122 -11.38 4.26 -7.85
N LYS A 123 -11.30 4.55 -6.54
CA LYS A 123 -10.75 5.83 -6.04
C LYS A 123 -9.23 5.83 -6.23
N MET A 124 -8.76 6.55 -7.24
CA MET A 124 -7.34 6.60 -7.64
C MET A 124 -6.51 7.56 -6.79
N ARG A 125 -7.14 8.60 -6.23
CA ARG A 125 -6.49 9.62 -5.40
C ARG A 125 -7.50 10.33 -4.52
N HIS A 126 -7.00 11.10 -3.56
CA HIS A 126 -7.82 12.08 -2.83
C HIS A 126 -8.17 13.28 -3.71
N GLU A 127 -9.30 13.91 -3.44
CA GLU A 127 -9.85 15.09 -4.12
C GLU A 127 -8.84 16.25 -4.14
N ASP A 128 -8.20 16.49 -2.99
CA ASP A 128 -7.19 17.53 -2.76
C ASP A 128 -5.74 17.03 -2.83
N TRP A 129 -5.48 15.85 -3.42
CA TRP A 129 -4.13 15.26 -3.53
C TRP A 129 -3.43 14.98 -2.19
N MET A 130 -4.20 14.70 -1.15
CA MET A 130 -3.65 14.29 0.15
C MET A 130 -3.03 12.90 0.10
N TYR A 131 -3.38 12.07 -0.88
CA TYR A 131 -2.71 10.82 -1.19
C TYR A 131 -2.97 10.47 -2.67
N THR A 132 -2.10 9.63 -3.23
CA THR A 132 -2.20 9.13 -4.60
C THR A 132 -2.02 7.61 -4.62
N GLY A 133 -2.84 6.89 -5.38
CA GLY A 133 -2.71 5.45 -5.57
C GLY A 133 -1.40 5.08 -6.27
N ILE A 134 -0.75 4.02 -5.80
CA ILE A 134 0.54 3.55 -6.34
C ILE A 134 0.41 2.23 -7.08
N GLU A 135 -0.49 1.36 -6.66
CA GLU A 135 -0.73 0.04 -7.24
C GLU A 135 -2.17 -0.38 -6.99
N LEU A 136 -2.68 -1.36 -7.73
CA LEU A 136 -4.00 -1.94 -7.51
C LEU A 136 -3.92 -3.26 -6.77
N PHE A 137 -4.99 -3.57 -6.06
CA PHE A 137 -5.27 -4.91 -5.55
C PHE A 137 -6.79 -5.14 -5.51
N ALA A 138 -7.20 -6.39 -5.66
CA ALA A 138 -8.59 -6.81 -5.75
C ALA A 138 -8.92 -7.81 -4.63
N LEU A 139 -10.08 -7.62 -4.01
CA LEU A 139 -10.66 -8.62 -3.10
C LEU A 139 -11.28 -9.76 -3.92
N GLY A 140 -11.16 -11.00 -3.45
CA GLY A 140 -11.68 -12.14 -4.18
C GLY A 140 -11.34 -13.47 -3.52
N PHE A 141 -11.19 -14.50 -4.35
CA PHE A 141 -11.08 -15.88 -3.91
C PHE A 141 -9.69 -16.43 -4.19
N SER A 142 -8.92 -16.62 -3.12
CA SER A 142 -7.76 -17.52 -3.15
C SER A 142 -8.27 -18.96 -3.19
N TYR A 143 -7.78 -19.79 -4.10
CA TYR A 143 -8.21 -21.19 -4.19
C TYR A 143 -7.06 -22.12 -4.51
N ASN A 144 -7.21 -23.40 -4.16
CA ASN A 144 -6.24 -24.42 -4.53
C ASN A 144 -6.65 -25.09 -5.85
N PRO A 145 -5.91 -24.90 -6.96
CA PRO A 145 -6.26 -25.51 -8.24
C PRO A 145 -6.15 -27.03 -8.27
N GLU A 146 -5.55 -27.66 -7.25
CA GLU A 146 -5.55 -29.12 -7.08
C GLU A 146 -6.85 -29.66 -6.46
N LEU A 147 -7.63 -28.80 -5.80
CA LEU A 147 -8.89 -29.16 -5.13
C LEU A 147 -10.13 -28.74 -5.92
N VAL A 148 -10.10 -27.56 -6.54
CA VAL A 148 -11.22 -26.97 -7.27
C VAL A 148 -10.71 -26.31 -8.55
N SER A 149 -11.38 -26.55 -9.69
CA SER A 149 -11.02 -25.87 -10.94
C SER A 149 -11.62 -24.46 -11.00
N GLU A 150 -11.02 -23.59 -11.81
CA GLU A 150 -11.48 -22.20 -11.96
C GLU A 150 -12.94 -22.12 -12.42
N GLU A 151 -13.38 -23.02 -13.30
CA GLU A 151 -14.75 -23.07 -13.81
C GLU A 151 -15.78 -23.52 -12.78
N GLU A 152 -15.33 -24.13 -11.68
CA GLU A 152 -16.20 -24.52 -10.57
C GLU A 152 -16.35 -23.42 -9.53
N LEU A 153 -15.51 -22.38 -9.57
CA LEU A 153 -15.51 -21.31 -8.57
C LEU A 153 -16.77 -20.45 -8.63
N PRO A 154 -17.19 -19.89 -7.49
CA PRO A 154 -18.20 -18.84 -7.44
C PRO A 154 -17.79 -17.69 -8.38
N GLN A 155 -18.70 -17.23 -9.24
CA GLN A 155 -18.45 -16.08 -10.12
C GLN A 155 -18.90 -14.78 -9.47
N THR A 156 -19.83 -14.87 -8.52
CA THR A 156 -20.36 -13.76 -7.74
C THR A 156 -20.21 -14.04 -6.25
N TRP A 157 -20.36 -13.00 -5.42
CA TRP A 157 -20.44 -13.15 -3.97
C TRP A 157 -21.65 -14.01 -3.51
N ASP A 158 -22.75 -14.02 -4.27
CA ASP A 158 -23.95 -14.82 -3.95
C ASP A 158 -23.77 -16.31 -4.24
N ASP A 159 -22.91 -16.66 -5.20
CA ASP A 159 -22.60 -18.06 -5.51
C ASP A 159 -21.87 -18.78 -4.36
N LEU A 160 -21.28 -18.03 -3.42
CA LEU A 160 -20.73 -18.58 -2.18
C LEU A 160 -21.80 -19.23 -1.29
N LEU A 161 -23.07 -18.86 -1.46
CA LEU A 161 -24.20 -19.43 -0.69
C LEU A 161 -24.65 -20.80 -1.22
N ASP A 162 -24.09 -21.30 -2.32
CA ASP A 162 -24.40 -22.64 -2.79
C ASP A 162 -23.99 -23.68 -1.73
N PRO A 163 -24.91 -24.57 -1.29
CA PRO A 163 -24.62 -25.59 -0.28
C PRO A 163 -23.44 -26.52 -0.60
N ARG A 164 -22.95 -26.56 -1.85
CA ARG A 164 -21.71 -27.26 -2.20
C ARG A 164 -20.49 -26.71 -1.45
N TRP A 165 -20.55 -25.48 -0.94
CA TRP A 165 -19.46 -24.81 -0.24
C TRP A 165 -19.54 -24.90 1.29
N GLU A 166 -20.52 -25.61 1.84
CA GLU A 166 -20.68 -25.76 3.28
C GLU A 166 -19.44 -26.38 3.92
N GLY A 167 -18.72 -25.59 4.72
CA GLY A 167 -17.47 -26.02 5.36
C GLY A 167 -16.25 -26.04 4.44
N GLU A 168 -16.31 -25.37 3.28
CA GLU A 168 -15.23 -25.31 2.29
C GLU A 168 -14.62 -23.91 2.15
N ILE A 169 -15.24 -22.88 2.74
CA ILE A 169 -14.79 -21.48 2.66
C ILE A 169 -14.15 -21.06 3.98
N GLN A 170 -13.11 -20.23 3.90
CA GLN A 170 -12.67 -19.39 5.02
C GLN A 170 -12.73 -17.92 4.61
N MET A 171 -13.11 -17.07 5.55
CA MET A 171 -12.97 -15.63 5.45
C MET A 171 -12.37 -15.08 6.74
N PRO A 172 -11.66 -13.95 6.75
CA PRO A 172 -11.15 -13.41 7.99
C PRO A 172 -12.31 -12.97 8.90
N ASN A 173 -12.10 -12.89 10.21
CA ASN A 173 -13.08 -12.34 11.15
C ASN A 173 -13.19 -10.81 10.97
N PRO A 174 -14.35 -10.25 10.57
CA PRO A 174 -14.54 -8.80 10.43
C PRO A 174 -14.27 -8.01 11.72
N ALA A 175 -14.50 -8.62 12.89
CA ALA A 175 -14.23 -7.99 14.19
C ALA A 175 -12.74 -7.66 14.41
N ALA A 176 -11.84 -8.35 13.70
CA ALA A 176 -10.39 -8.22 13.85
C ALA A 176 -9.72 -7.72 12.56
N SER A 177 -10.18 -8.15 11.38
CA SER A 177 -9.54 -7.94 10.09
C SER A 177 -10.21 -6.85 9.25
N GLY A 178 -9.40 -5.91 8.74
CA GLY A 178 -9.87 -4.88 7.82
C GLY A 178 -10.32 -5.43 6.47
N THR A 179 -9.68 -6.50 5.95
CA THR A 179 -10.09 -7.20 4.72
C THR A 179 -11.53 -7.68 4.81
N ALA A 180 -11.90 -8.29 5.93
CA ALA A 180 -13.26 -8.80 6.13
C ALA A 180 -14.25 -7.68 6.49
N THR A 181 -13.80 -6.62 7.16
CA THR A 181 -14.64 -5.41 7.36
C THR A 181 -15.00 -4.78 6.01
N LEU A 182 -14.05 -4.67 5.09
CA LEU A 182 -14.28 -4.17 3.73
C LEU A 182 -15.30 -5.03 2.98
N LEU A 183 -15.19 -6.37 3.08
CA LEU A 183 -16.19 -7.27 2.50
C LEU A 183 -17.59 -7.00 3.08
N VAL A 184 -17.70 -6.84 4.39
CA VAL A 184 -19.00 -6.57 5.03
C VAL A 184 -19.60 -5.27 4.50
N LEU A 185 -18.83 -4.18 4.54
CA LEU A 185 -19.30 -2.88 4.08
C LEU A 185 -19.65 -2.88 2.59
N SER A 186 -18.87 -3.58 1.76
CA SER A 186 -19.15 -3.66 0.32
C SER A 186 -20.46 -4.39 0.02
N GLN A 187 -20.74 -5.49 0.71
CA GLN A 187 -22.01 -6.20 0.55
C GLN A 187 -23.21 -5.40 1.11
N LEU A 188 -23.02 -4.65 2.21
CA LEU A 188 -24.05 -3.74 2.72
C LEU A 188 -24.35 -2.59 1.77
N LEU A 189 -23.34 -2.03 1.08
CA LEU A 189 -23.53 -1.04 0.03
C LEU A 189 -24.29 -1.62 -1.16
N ALA A 190 -23.88 -2.80 -1.63
CA ALA A 190 -24.46 -3.42 -2.82
C ALA A 190 -25.90 -3.90 -2.62
N LYS A 191 -26.22 -4.43 -1.44
CA LYS A 191 -27.52 -5.05 -1.14
C LYS A 191 -28.45 -4.16 -0.30
N GLY A 192 -27.91 -3.12 0.34
CA GLY A 192 -28.56 -2.42 1.44
C GLY A 192 -28.36 -3.16 2.77
N GLU A 193 -28.49 -2.45 3.89
CA GLU A 193 -28.12 -3.00 5.21
C GLU A 193 -28.89 -4.26 5.59
N GLU A 194 -30.23 -4.27 5.46
CA GLU A 194 -31.06 -5.41 5.86
C GLU A 194 -30.72 -6.68 5.06
N GLU A 195 -30.75 -6.59 3.72
CA GLU A 195 -30.44 -7.72 2.84
C GLU A 195 -28.96 -8.12 2.90
N GLY A 196 -28.05 -7.18 3.11
CA GLY A 196 -26.62 -7.46 3.27
C GLY A 196 -26.31 -8.22 4.55
N TRP A 197 -26.99 -7.89 5.65
CA TRP A 197 -26.86 -8.69 6.87
C TRP A 197 -27.50 -10.08 6.74
N GLU A 198 -28.67 -10.20 6.08
CA GLU A 198 -29.28 -11.51 5.78
C GLU A 198 -28.40 -12.38 4.88
N TYR A 199 -27.63 -11.76 3.98
CA TYR A 199 -26.60 -12.44 3.20
C TYR A 199 -25.50 -13.01 4.10
N PHE A 200 -25.00 -12.24 5.07
CA PHE A 200 -23.98 -12.75 6.00
C PHE A 200 -24.51 -13.82 6.95
N ASP A 201 -25.78 -13.75 7.36
CA ASP A 201 -26.41 -14.78 8.18
C ASP A 201 -26.34 -16.15 7.46
N GLN A 202 -26.50 -16.16 6.14
CA GLN A 202 -26.38 -17.36 5.30
C GLN A 202 -24.92 -17.71 4.99
N LEU A 203 -24.07 -16.72 4.73
CA LEU A 203 -22.67 -16.95 4.35
C LEU A 203 -21.88 -17.58 5.50
N VAL A 204 -22.13 -17.16 6.75
CA VAL A 204 -21.46 -17.72 7.93
C VAL A 204 -21.74 -19.23 8.07
N GLU A 205 -22.90 -19.72 7.62
CA GLU A 205 -23.20 -21.16 7.61
C GLU A 205 -22.31 -21.95 6.62
N GLN A 206 -21.72 -21.28 5.62
CA GLN A 206 -20.80 -21.90 4.66
C GLN A 206 -19.35 -21.96 5.17
N MET A 207 -19.02 -21.23 6.24
CA MET A 207 -17.64 -21.08 6.70
C MET A 207 -17.14 -22.31 7.46
N SER A 208 -15.95 -22.78 7.09
CA SER A 208 -15.19 -23.76 7.87
C SER A 208 -14.53 -23.11 9.09
N ALA A 209 -14.02 -21.88 8.93
CA ALA A 209 -13.44 -21.07 9.99
C ALA A 209 -13.43 -19.59 9.61
N MET A 210 -13.37 -18.73 10.64
CA MET A 210 -13.18 -17.29 10.48
C MET A 210 -11.99 -16.80 11.34
N PRO A 211 -10.75 -16.96 10.88
CA PRO A 211 -9.57 -16.56 11.64
C PRO A 211 -9.43 -15.03 11.76
N ASP A 212 -8.84 -14.53 12.84
CA ASP A 212 -8.65 -13.09 13.04
C ASP A 212 -7.68 -12.44 12.03
N SER A 213 -6.73 -13.22 11.50
CA SER A 213 -5.74 -12.76 10.53
C SER A 213 -6.33 -12.63 9.13
N GLY A 214 -6.15 -11.48 8.48
CA GLY A 214 -6.55 -11.25 7.09
C GLY A 214 -5.88 -12.20 6.07
N LEU A 215 -4.66 -12.66 6.36
CA LEU A 215 -3.90 -13.55 5.47
C LEU A 215 -4.26 -15.03 5.65
N ALA A 216 -4.82 -15.41 6.80
CA ALA A 216 -5.02 -16.82 7.16
C ALA A 216 -5.93 -17.60 6.19
N PRO A 217 -7.02 -17.03 5.64
CA PRO A 217 -7.84 -17.74 4.65
C PRO A 217 -7.07 -18.10 3.37
N THR A 218 -6.21 -17.20 2.87
CA THR A 218 -5.34 -17.47 1.72
C THR A 218 -4.35 -18.59 2.02
N GLN A 219 -3.80 -18.65 3.24
CA GLN A 219 -2.94 -19.76 3.68
C GLN A 219 -3.70 -21.09 3.77
N ALA A 220 -4.95 -21.05 4.28
CA ALA A 220 -5.82 -22.22 4.34
C ALA A 220 -6.13 -22.76 2.93
N ALA A 221 -6.39 -21.88 1.96
CA ALA A 221 -6.51 -22.26 0.56
C ALA A 221 -5.21 -22.88 0.02
N ALA A 222 -4.05 -22.22 0.18
CA ALA A 222 -2.76 -22.71 -0.29
C ALA A 222 -2.44 -24.13 0.20
N SER A 223 -2.71 -24.38 1.48
CA SER A 223 -2.49 -25.67 2.14
C SER A 223 -3.55 -26.73 1.85
N GLY A 224 -4.69 -26.34 1.25
CA GLY A 224 -5.83 -27.19 1.01
C GLY A 224 -6.69 -27.50 2.26
N GLU A 225 -6.55 -26.70 3.33
CA GLU A 225 -7.44 -26.75 4.49
C GLU A 225 -8.83 -26.18 4.18
N ALA A 226 -8.91 -25.25 3.22
CA ALA A 226 -10.15 -24.74 2.65
C ALA A 226 -10.06 -24.81 1.12
N SER A 227 -11.20 -25.01 0.45
CA SER A 227 -11.25 -24.90 -1.02
C SER A 227 -11.15 -23.46 -1.47
N ILE A 228 -11.74 -22.53 -0.71
CA ILE A 228 -11.76 -21.09 -1.00
C ILE A 228 -11.36 -20.31 0.26
N GLY A 229 -10.41 -19.40 0.10
CA GLY A 229 -10.06 -18.38 1.09
C GLY A 229 -10.37 -16.99 0.54
N ILE A 230 -11.17 -16.20 1.27
CA ILE A 230 -11.43 -14.81 0.90
C ILE A 230 -10.26 -13.93 1.33
N GLY A 231 -9.66 -13.22 0.39
CA GLY A 231 -8.47 -12.39 0.60
C GLY A 231 -8.16 -11.50 -0.61
N PHE A 232 -7.01 -10.83 -0.56
CA PHE A 232 -6.53 -10.00 -1.67
C PHE A 232 -5.64 -10.80 -2.62
N ASP A 233 -5.66 -10.43 -3.90
CA ASP A 233 -4.99 -11.13 -5.00
C ASP A 233 -3.47 -11.30 -4.80
N PHE A 234 -2.78 -10.24 -4.40
CA PHE A 234 -1.33 -10.26 -4.20
C PHE A 234 -0.90 -11.32 -3.17
N MET A 235 -1.74 -11.60 -2.17
CA MET A 235 -1.44 -12.62 -1.14
C MET A 235 -1.33 -14.02 -1.77
N ALA A 236 -2.23 -14.33 -2.71
CA ALA A 236 -2.23 -15.61 -3.41
C ALA A 236 -1.08 -15.68 -4.43
N TYR A 237 -0.86 -14.62 -5.21
CA TYR A 237 0.22 -14.61 -6.20
C TYR A 237 1.62 -14.66 -5.58
N GLN A 238 1.84 -14.01 -4.43
CA GLN A 238 3.11 -14.13 -3.69
C GLN A 238 3.33 -15.54 -3.10
N MET A 239 2.27 -16.27 -2.75
CA MET A 239 2.38 -17.68 -2.36
C MET A 239 2.66 -18.59 -3.57
N LYS A 240 1.99 -18.32 -4.70
CA LYS A 240 2.19 -19.02 -5.96
C LYS A 240 3.63 -18.89 -6.46
N GLU A 241 4.21 -17.69 -6.39
CA GLU A 241 5.61 -17.43 -6.76
C GLU A 241 6.61 -18.22 -5.88
N ARG A 242 6.24 -18.48 -4.63
CA ARG A 242 7.01 -19.36 -3.72
C ARG A 242 6.81 -20.86 -3.98
N GLY A 243 6.01 -21.21 -5.00
CA GLY A 243 5.75 -22.58 -5.41
C GLY A 243 4.62 -23.28 -4.65
N GLU A 244 3.77 -22.52 -3.96
CA GLU A 244 2.58 -23.07 -3.30
C GLU A 244 1.46 -23.34 -4.33
N SER A 245 0.65 -24.37 -4.08
CA SER A 245 -0.48 -24.74 -4.97
C SER A 245 -1.68 -23.83 -4.71
N ILE A 246 -1.64 -22.63 -5.27
CA ILE A 246 -2.70 -21.63 -5.12
C ILE A 246 -2.85 -20.79 -6.38
N ASP A 247 -4.06 -20.30 -6.61
CA ASP A 247 -4.36 -19.28 -7.60
C ASP A 247 -5.44 -18.32 -7.07
N PHE A 248 -5.81 -17.33 -7.87
CA PHE A 248 -6.78 -16.31 -7.48
C PHE A 248 -7.86 -16.10 -8.53
N HIS A 249 -9.11 -15.90 -8.07
CA HIS A 249 -10.25 -15.55 -8.90
C HIS A 249 -10.90 -14.26 -8.40
N VAL A 250 -11.20 -13.35 -9.34
CA VAL A 250 -11.86 -12.07 -9.08
C VAL A 250 -13.36 -12.24 -9.39
N PRO A 251 -14.26 -12.21 -8.40
CA PRO A 251 -15.69 -12.29 -8.67
C PRO A 251 -16.21 -11.01 -9.36
N GLU A 252 -17.39 -11.09 -9.96
CA GLU A 252 -18.12 -9.91 -10.44
C GLU A 252 -18.45 -8.97 -9.27
N SER A 253 -18.35 -7.65 -9.52
CA SER A 253 -18.67 -6.60 -8.55
C SER A 253 -17.96 -6.78 -7.20
N THR A 254 -16.66 -6.50 -7.19
CA THR A 254 -15.78 -6.67 -6.03
C THR A 254 -15.02 -5.38 -5.69
N PRO A 255 -14.65 -5.18 -4.41
CA PRO A 255 -13.71 -4.13 -4.04
C PRO A 255 -12.39 -4.25 -4.80
N VAL A 256 -12.08 -3.24 -5.60
CA VAL A 256 -10.77 -3.01 -6.20
C VAL A 256 -10.26 -1.68 -5.66
N LEU A 257 -9.09 -1.70 -5.04
CA LEU A 257 -8.54 -0.57 -4.31
C LEU A 257 -7.16 -0.21 -4.85
N VAL A 258 -6.77 1.05 -4.65
CA VAL A 258 -5.37 1.45 -4.75
C VAL A 258 -4.68 1.29 -3.40
N ASN A 259 -3.38 1.01 -3.40
CA ASN A 259 -2.51 1.19 -2.23
C ASN A 259 -1.89 2.60 -2.30
N PRO A 260 -2.23 3.54 -1.40
CA PRO A 260 -1.80 4.94 -1.56
C PRO A 260 -0.37 5.22 -1.06
N ALA A 261 0.21 6.32 -1.55
CA ALA A 261 1.30 7.02 -0.90
C ALA A 261 0.96 8.50 -0.69
N THR A 262 1.61 9.12 0.31
CA THR A 262 1.39 10.51 0.72
C THR A 262 2.64 11.12 1.35
N LEU A 263 2.71 12.45 1.35
CA LEU A 263 3.64 13.20 2.19
C LEU A 263 3.07 13.36 3.60
N ILE A 264 3.95 13.25 4.59
CA ILE A 264 3.61 13.53 5.98
C ILE A 264 3.72 15.05 6.21
N ALA A 265 2.70 15.66 6.80
CA ALA A 265 2.64 17.10 6.99
C ALA A 265 3.80 17.63 7.82
N ASN A 266 4.53 18.62 7.30
CA ASN A 266 5.75 19.17 7.91
C ASN A 266 6.88 18.13 8.10
N GLY A 267 6.95 17.10 7.25
CA GLY A 267 8.06 16.16 7.20
C GLY A 267 9.43 16.85 7.05
N PRO A 268 10.52 16.24 7.55
CA PRO A 268 11.85 16.89 7.57
C PRO A 268 12.48 17.14 6.19
N ASN A 269 12.07 16.41 5.14
CA ASN A 269 12.57 16.45 3.78
C ASN A 269 11.43 16.26 2.74
N PRO A 270 10.55 17.27 2.57
CA PRO A 270 9.42 17.16 1.64
C PRO A 270 9.86 17.02 0.18
N GLU A 271 10.96 17.65 -0.23
CA GLU A 271 11.47 17.54 -1.61
C GLU A 271 11.94 16.12 -1.94
N GLY A 272 12.65 15.46 -1.01
CA GLY A 272 13.01 14.05 -1.13
C GLY A 272 11.79 13.14 -1.14
N GLY A 273 10.81 13.39 -0.27
CA GLY A 273 9.55 12.64 -0.25
C GLY A 273 8.76 12.73 -1.56
N GLN A 274 8.70 13.92 -2.17
CA GLN A 274 8.08 14.12 -3.49
C GLN A 274 8.77 13.27 -4.56
N LYS A 275 10.11 13.29 -4.59
CA LYS A 275 10.91 12.46 -5.50
C LYS A 275 10.66 10.97 -5.29
N PHE A 276 10.52 10.52 -4.04
CA PHE A 276 10.22 9.12 -3.76
C PHE A 276 8.83 8.72 -4.26
N ILE A 277 7.81 9.57 -4.11
CA ILE A 277 6.47 9.31 -4.65
C ILE A 277 6.49 9.24 -6.19
N GLU A 278 7.21 10.14 -6.86
CA GLU A 278 7.43 10.04 -8.31
C GLU A 278 8.11 8.72 -8.68
N PHE A 279 9.12 8.30 -7.92
CA PHE A 279 9.80 7.03 -8.15
C PHE A 279 8.86 5.84 -7.96
N LEU A 280 7.98 5.86 -6.96
CA LEU A 280 6.96 4.82 -6.78
C LEU A 280 6.06 4.71 -8.02
N LEU A 281 5.78 5.81 -8.73
CA LEU A 281 4.99 5.84 -9.96
C LEU A 281 5.82 5.58 -11.24
N SER A 282 7.16 5.68 -11.17
CA SER A 282 8.05 5.45 -12.31
C SER A 282 8.03 4.00 -12.81
N GLU A 283 8.44 3.79 -14.07
CA GLU A 283 8.58 2.45 -14.68
C GLU A 283 9.39 1.49 -13.78
N LYS A 284 10.52 1.93 -13.21
CA LYS A 284 11.38 1.09 -12.36
C LYS A 284 10.70 0.73 -11.04
N GLY A 285 10.10 1.71 -10.36
CA GLY A 285 9.37 1.45 -9.12
C GLY A 285 8.17 0.54 -9.34
N GLN A 286 7.48 0.69 -10.46
CA GLN A 286 6.32 -0.12 -10.84
C GLN A 286 6.71 -1.53 -11.25
N GLN A 287 7.85 -1.70 -11.93
CA GLN A 287 8.37 -3.04 -12.24
C GLN A 287 8.69 -3.83 -10.97
N ILE A 288 9.31 -3.21 -9.96
CA ILE A 288 9.55 -3.88 -8.67
C ILE A 288 8.23 -4.36 -8.06
N LYS A 289 7.21 -3.50 -8.01
CA LYS A 289 5.89 -3.88 -7.49
C LYS A 289 5.25 -5.04 -8.27
N ALA A 290 5.35 -5.00 -9.60
CA ALA A 290 4.88 -6.08 -10.46
C ALA A 290 5.60 -7.40 -10.18
N ASP A 291 6.92 -7.38 -9.98
CA ASP A 291 7.73 -8.55 -9.63
C ASP A 291 7.35 -9.13 -8.26
N TRP A 292 6.82 -8.30 -7.36
CA TRP A 292 6.24 -8.69 -6.07
C TRP A 292 4.76 -9.09 -6.14
N GLY A 293 4.17 -9.19 -7.34
CA GLY A 293 2.81 -9.66 -7.56
C GLY A 293 1.72 -8.62 -7.33
N HIS A 294 2.08 -7.34 -7.16
CA HIS A 294 1.12 -6.24 -7.14
C HIS A 294 0.77 -5.80 -8.56
N ILE A 295 -0.40 -5.18 -8.74
CA ILE A 295 -0.86 -4.76 -10.06
C ILE A 295 -0.34 -3.35 -10.35
N PRO A 296 0.55 -3.16 -11.35
CA PRO A 296 1.13 -1.87 -11.64
C PRO A 296 0.10 -0.92 -12.28
N LEU A 297 0.27 0.38 -12.03
CA LEU A 297 -0.51 1.47 -12.62
C LEU A 297 0.18 2.15 -13.79
N HIS A 298 1.50 1.93 -13.98
CA HIS A 298 2.23 2.52 -15.09
C HIS A 298 1.93 1.78 -16.41
N PRO A 299 1.55 2.49 -17.49
CA PRO A 299 1.04 1.87 -18.71
C PRO A 299 2.07 1.00 -19.47
N ASP A 300 3.36 1.28 -19.27
CA ASP A 300 4.45 0.51 -19.91
C ASP A 300 4.96 -0.66 -19.05
N VAL A 301 4.41 -0.89 -17.85
CA VAL A 301 4.80 -2.00 -16.97
C VAL A 301 3.78 -3.12 -17.04
N GLU A 302 4.21 -4.30 -17.45
CA GLU A 302 3.34 -5.49 -17.50
C GLU A 302 3.23 -6.13 -16.10
N SER A 303 2.01 -6.50 -15.73
CA SER A 303 1.76 -7.31 -14.53
C SER A 303 2.40 -8.69 -14.67
N GLN A 304 2.99 -9.20 -13.57
CA GLN A 304 3.49 -10.57 -13.51
C GLN A 304 2.39 -11.59 -13.11
N THR A 305 1.16 -11.10 -12.91
CA THR A 305 -0.02 -11.91 -12.62
C THR A 305 -1.00 -11.84 -13.81
N PRO A 306 -2.00 -12.74 -13.89
CA PRO A 306 -3.08 -12.61 -14.87
C PRO A 306 -3.90 -11.31 -14.74
N LEU A 307 -3.83 -10.61 -13.60
CA LEU A 307 -4.59 -9.39 -13.33
C LEU A 307 -3.84 -8.14 -13.78
N ASN A 308 -4.59 -7.17 -14.28
CA ASN A 308 -4.11 -5.83 -14.61
C ASN A 308 -5.27 -4.83 -14.51
N ALA A 309 -4.99 -3.52 -14.60
CA ALA A 309 -6.01 -2.47 -14.50
C ALA A 309 -7.18 -2.66 -15.48
N GLU A 310 -6.92 -3.08 -16.72
CA GLU A 310 -7.97 -3.34 -17.72
C GLU A 310 -8.80 -4.58 -17.36
N ALA A 311 -8.17 -5.65 -16.86
CA ALA A 311 -8.88 -6.86 -16.44
C ALA A 311 -9.78 -6.61 -15.22
N LEU A 312 -9.41 -5.68 -14.34
CA LEU A 312 -10.20 -5.36 -13.14
C LEU A 312 -11.33 -4.37 -13.39
N LYS A 313 -11.29 -3.61 -14.49
CA LYS A 313 -12.27 -2.56 -14.81
C LYS A 313 -13.72 -3.03 -14.77
N ASP A 314 -14.00 -4.22 -15.31
CA ASP A 314 -15.36 -4.76 -15.37
C ASP A 314 -15.78 -5.48 -14.07
N HIS A 315 -14.84 -5.67 -13.13
CA HIS A 315 -15.08 -6.30 -11.84
C HIS A 315 -15.20 -5.30 -10.70
N ALA A 316 -14.58 -4.12 -10.83
CA ALA A 316 -14.61 -3.09 -9.79
C ALA A 316 -16.04 -2.67 -9.46
N MET A 317 -16.35 -2.59 -8.18
CA MET A 317 -17.59 -2.00 -7.70
C MET A 317 -17.38 -0.57 -7.22
N GLU A 318 -18.41 0.26 -7.38
CA GLU A 318 -18.44 1.59 -6.78
C GLU A 318 -18.44 1.47 -5.26
N LEU A 319 -17.44 2.07 -4.62
CA LEU A 319 -17.32 2.16 -3.18
C LEU A 319 -17.55 3.61 -2.75
N ASP A 320 -18.62 3.85 -2.01
CA ASP A 320 -18.83 5.10 -1.29
C ASP A 320 -17.84 5.14 -0.11
N VAL A 321 -16.71 5.81 -0.32
CA VAL A 321 -15.59 5.86 0.62
C VAL A 321 -15.98 6.54 1.93
N ASP A 322 -16.73 7.64 1.85
CA ASP A 322 -17.21 8.37 3.02
C ASP A 322 -18.13 7.48 3.86
N TRP A 323 -19.08 6.81 3.21
CA TRP A 323 -19.99 5.88 3.89
C TRP A 323 -19.23 4.70 4.53
N ILE A 324 -18.23 4.13 3.84
CA ILE A 324 -17.41 3.04 4.37
C ILE A 324 -16.70 3.46 5.66
N ILE A 325 -16.13 4.67 5.70
CA ILE A 325 -15.42 5.18 6.87
C ILE A 325 -16.39 5.44 8.02
N GLU A 326 -17.51 6.11 7.74
CA GLU A 326 -18.54 6.42 8.74
C GLU A 326 -19.12 5.16 9.39
N ASN A 327 -19.23 4.05 8.63
CA ASN A 327 -19.84 2.80 9.08
C ASN A 327 -18.83 1.72 9.50
N TYR A 328 -17.52 2.02 9.44
CA TYR A 328 -16.47 1.01 9.66
C TYR A 328 -16.57 0.34 11.04
N ASP A 329 -16.63 1.13 12.10
CA ASP A 329 -16.70 0.61 13.47
C ASP A 329 -18.07 0.00 13.78
N ASP A 330 -19.15 0.57 13.24
CA ASP A 330 -20.52 0.07 13.46
C ASP A 330 -20.70 -1.31 12.84
N ALA A 331 -20.21 -1.55 11.62
CA ALA A 331 -20.24 -2.87 10.98
C ALA A 331 -19.47 -3.92 11.80
N ARG A 332 -18.31 -3.56 12.36
CA ARG A 332 -17.51 -4.47 13.20
C ARG A 332 -18.21 -4.78 14.52
N ASN A 333 -18.78 -3.77 15.16
CA ASN A 333 -19.50 -3.91 16.42
C ASN A 333 -20.79 -4.73 16.24
N GLU A 334 -21.49 -4.54 15.13
CA GLU A 334 -22.68 -5.32 14.79
C GLU A 334 -22.31 -6.78 14.51
N TRP A 335 -21.22 -7.02 13.75
CA TRP A 335 -20.71 -8.37 13.52
C TRP A 335 -20.44 -9.12 14.83
N GLN A 336 -19.71 -8.50 15.77
CA GLN A 336 -19.40 -9.09 17.08
C GLN A 336 -20.65 -9.39 17.94
N GLN A 337 -21.75 -8.68 17.70
CA GLN A 337 -23.00 -8.92 18.43
C GLN A 337 -23.83 -10.05 17.81
N ARG A 338 -23.73 -10.25 16.49
CA ARG A 338 -24.50 -11.25 15.74
C ARG A 338 -23.92 -12.65 15.81
N TYR A 339 -22.60 -12.79 15.69
CA TYR A 339 -21.89 -14.08 15.52
C TYR A 339 -20.87 -14.35 16.62
#